data_AF-A0A935LPH3-F1
#
_entry.id   AF-A0A935LPH3-F1
#
_cell.length_a   1.000
_cell.length_b   1.000
_cell.length_c   1.000
_cell.angle_alpha   90.00
_cell.angle_beta   90.00
_cell.angle_gamma   90.00
#
_symmetry.space_group_name_H-M   'P 1'
#
loop_
_entity.id
_entity.type
_entity.pdbx_description
1 polymer ?
#
loop_
_entity_poly.entity_id
_entity_poly.type
_entity_poly.pdbx_seq_one_letter_code
_entity_poly.pdbx_strand_id
1 'polypeptide(L)'
;MSLILITQLFTNKSIFALKKSNLQAVETFKINNRLQRIANFSFDLQSKLGNPNLEADEFRRIRLTDSLTMLGYNTSILINEFGENKFTKNIDKYVTDQLNLSFQILANHQNGKLPKHALFVDSLRSANLGEKIYSNCLEVQKSLENSLQQALTSNSDLAGKLSGFSRILATLAIIAVVVMATMVITRQSQLLKLIESLKIAEAAALKSKNAKEEFLANMSHELRTPLNALIGFGNLLNETNLDEKQTEYVKIIRSGNNNLLNIVNDVLDLSKIEAGKLELKKEPFYLEELFKNLELLFSTAISQKNLYYQWNIDNNIPKVLKGDADRLRQVLINLISNGIKFTNTGGLKINTALVWSDNSTNEVKIGITVKDTGIGIAAEKIQSAFERFEQLESVTTRHHGRYRTWLDNCKKPC
;
A
#
# COMPACT_ATOMS: atom_id res chain seq x y z
N MET A 1 -17.34 5.29 -0.65
CA MET A 1 -18.55 4.45 -0.67
C MET A 1 -19.46 4.74 0.55
N SER A 2 -18.96 4.70 1.79
CA SER A 2 -19.76 4.94 3.01
C SER A 2 -20.46 6.32 3.07
N LEU A 3 -19.81 7.37 2.57
CA LEU A 3 -20.38 8.72 2.57
C LEU A 3 -21.61 8.87 1.66
N ILE A 4 -21.61 8.15 0.53
CA ILE A 4 -22.73 8.13 -0.44
C ILE A 4 -23.93 7.40 0.15
N LEU A 5 -23.69 6.32 0.90
CA LEU A 5 -24.75 5.60 1.61
C LEU A 5 -25.41 6.48 2.68
N ILE A 6 -24.60 7.24 3.43
CA ILE A 6 -25.11 8.15 4.47
C ILE A 6 -25.97 9.26 3.86
N THR A 7 -25.54 9.87 2.75
CA THR A 7 -26.34 10.92 2.07
C THR A 7 -27.64 10.36 1.49
N GLN A 8 -27.62 9.16 0.90
CA GLN A 8 -28.84 8.46 0.46
C GLN A 8 -29.79 8.15 1.62
N LEU A 9 -29.28 7.70 2.77
CA LEU A 9 -30.10 7.43 3.96
C LEU A 9 -30.81 8.70 4.45
N PHE A 10 -30.10 9.82 4.54
CA PHE A 10 -30.70 11.09 4.95
C PHE A 10 -31.75 11.60 3.94
N THR A 11 -31.49 11.40 2.65
CA THR A 11 -32.42 11.77 1.58
C THR A 11 -33.69 10.91 1.62
N ASN A 12 -33.56 9.62 1.85
CA ASN A 12 -34.71 8.73 2.02
C ASN A 12 -35.54 9.11 3.25
N LYS A 13 -34.88 9.51 4.35
CA LYS A 13 -35.57 9.96 5.57
C LYS A 13 -36.36 11.24 5.36
N SER A 14 -35.83 12.21 4.61
CA SER A 14 -36.55 13.45 4.28
C SER A 14 -37.74 13.20 3.34
N ILE A 15 -37.58 12.35 2.31
CA ILE A 15 -38.68 11.94 1.42
C ILE A 15 -39.80 11.26 2.22
N PHE A 16 -39.45 10.36 3.15
CA PHE A 16 -40.42 9.68 3.98
C PHE A 16 -41.22 10.66 4.87
N ALA A 17 -40.54 11.64 5.47
CA ALA A 17 -41.19 12.67 6.28
C ALA A 17 -42.18 13.51 5.46
N LEU A 18 -41.82 13.92 4.24
CA LEU A 18 -42.72 14.65 3.33
C LEU A 18 -43.95 13.82 2.95
N LYS A 19 -43.74 12.54 2.60
CA LYS A 19 -44.84 11.63 2.26
C LYS A 19 -45.82 11.47 3.42
N LYS A 20 -45.30 11.29 4.65
CA LYS A 20 -46.13 11.19 5.86
C LYS A 20 -46.95 12.46 6.10
N SER A 21 -46.34 13.63 5.91
CA SER A 21 -47.03 14.92 6.08
C SER A 21 -48.17 15.12 5.07
N ASN A 22 -47.96 14.73 3.81
CA ASN A 22 -49.00 14.80 2.78
C ASN A 22 -50.18 13.87 3.09
N LEU A 23 -49.90 12.66 3.59
CA LEU A 23 -50.95 11.73 4.04
C LEU A 23 -51.78 12.32 5.18
N GLN A 24 -51.13 12.94 6.17
CA GLN A 24 -51.82 13.62 7.27
C GLN A 24 -52.71 14.77 6.78
N ALA A 25 -52.24 15.57 5.82
CA ALA A 25 -53.05 16.66 5.25
C ALA A 25 -54.30 16.13 4.53
N VAL A 26 -54.18 15.02 3.79
CA VAL A 26 -55.32 14.37 3.12
C VAL A 26 -56.36 13.87 4.13
N GLU A 27 -55.92 13.22 5.21
CA GLU A 27 -56.84 12.75 6.27
C GLU A 27 -57.52 13.90 6.99
N THR A 28 -56.78 14.97 7.32
CA THR A 28 -57.37 16.20 7.89
C THR A 28 -58.43 16.81 6.96
N PHE A 29 -58.18 16.84 5.65
CA PHE A 29 -59.14 17.36 4.67
C PHE A 29 -60.41 16.50 4.58
N LYS A 30 -60.29 15.16 4.60
CA LYS A 30 -61.45 14.25 4.63
C LYS A 30 -62.32 14.49 5.85
N ILE A 31 -61.70 14.56 7.04
CA ILE A 31 -62.42 14.76 8.29
C ILE A 31 -63.09 16.14 8.31
N ASN A 32 -62.41 17.19 7.85
CA ASN A 32 -62.99 18.54 7.78
C ASN A 32 -64.24 18.59 6.87
N ASN A 33 -64.18 17.96 5.68
CA ASN A 33 -65.34 17.87 4.80
C ASN A 33 -66.51 17.12 5.46
N ARG A 34 -66.25 16.09 6.27
CA ARG A 34 -67.29 15.38 7.01
C ARG A 34 -67.93 16.26 8.07
N LEU A 35 -67.13 17.00 8.84
CA LEU A 35 -67.63 17.94 9.84
C LEU A 35 -68.54 19.00 9.22
N GLN A 36 -68.14 19.56 8.07
CA GLN A 36 -68.99 20.49 7.32
C GLN A 36 -70.30 19.87 6.86
N ARG A 37 -70.28 18.62 6.35
CA ARG A 37 -71.50 17.89 5.98
C ARG A 37 -72.42 17.67 7.18
N ILE A 38 -71.89 17.23 8.32
CA ILE A 38 -72.66 17.02 9.55
C ILE A 38 -73.34 18.31 10.00
N ALA A 39 -72.59 19.41 10.07
CA ALA A 39 -73.13 20.72 10.43
C ALA A 39 -74.22 21.18 9.44
N ASN A 40 -73.96 21.08 8.12
CA ASN A 40 -74.92 21.47 7.09
C ASN A 40 -76.19 20.64 7.12
N PHE A 41 -76.10 19.30 7.23
CA PHE A 41 -77.28 18.44 7.34
C PHE A 41 -78.05 18.73 8.62
N SER A 42 -77.36 18.98 9.73
CA SER A 42 -78.00 19.33 11.00
C SER A 42 -78.80 20.64 10.89
N PHE A 43 -78.23 21.70 10.33
CA PHE A 43 -78.95 22.96 10.13
C PHE A 43 -80.09 22.84 9.11
N ASP A 44 -79.87 22.13 8.00
CA ASP A 44 -80.90 21.90 6.98
C ASP A 44 -82.11 21.16 7.57
N LEU A 45 -81.86 20.12 8.38
CA LEU A 45 -82.91 19.38 9.08
C LEU A 45 -83.65 20.25 10.10
N GLN A 46 -82.92 21.03 10.91
CA GLN A 46 -83.54 21.92 11.88
C GLN A 46 -84.37 23.02 11.21
N SER A 47 -83.91 23.57 10.08
CA SER A 47 -84.64 24.59 9.31
C SER A 47 -85.92 24.03 8.69
N LYS A 48 -85.85 22.85 8.06
CA LYS A 48 -87.01 22.22 7.40
C LYS A 48 -88.05 21.69 8.39
N LEU A 49 -87.62 21.08 9.50
CA LEU A 49 -88.53 20.52 10.51
C LEU A 49 -88.99 21.54 11.55
N GLY A 50 -88.30 22.69 11.64
CA GLY A 50 -88.61 23.75 12.60
C GLY A 50 -89.70 24.72 12.16
N ASN A 51 -90.18 24.64 10.91
CA ASN A 51 -91.24 25.51 10.41
C ASN A 51 -92.62 24.88 10.74
N PRO A 52 -93.45 25.51 11.59
CA PRO A 52 -94.72 24.94 12.05
C PRO A 52 -95.85 24.98 11.00
N ASN A 53 -95.65 25.67 9.87
CA ASN A 53 -96.66 25.91 8.84
C ASN A 53 -96.42 25.14 7.53
N LEU A 54 -95.60 24.08 7.52
CA LEU A 54 -95.40 23.28 6.29
C LEU A 54 -96.70 22.60 5.86
N GLU A 55 -97.10 22.82 4.60
CA GLU A 55 -98.31 22.20 4.02
C GLU A 55 -98.11 20.72 3.71
N ALA A 56 -99.19 19.94 3.82
CA ALA A 56 -99.19 18.47 3.75
C ALA A 56 -98.71 17.86 2.42
N ASP A 57 -98.63 18.64 1.34
CA ASP A 57 -98.11 18.18 0.03
C ASP A 57 -96.60 18.45 -0.14
N GLU A 58 -96.00 19.24 0.76
CA GLU A 58 -94.57 19.60 0.79
C GLU A 58 -93.70 18.51 1.44
N PHE A 59 -94.33 17.59 2.17
CA PHE A 59 -93.71 16.41 2.78
C PHE A 59 -93.30 15.30 1.78
N ARG A 60 -93.45 15.53 0.46
CA ARG A 60 -92.90 14.61 -0.55
C ARG A 60 -91.38 14.53 -0.41
N ARG A 61 -90.73 13.39 -0.24
CA ARG A 61 -91.05 12.02 0.20
C ARG A 61 -89.74 11.18 0.17
N ILE A 62 -88.59 11.80 -0.14
CA ILE A 62 -87.29 11.14 -0.33
C ILE A 62 -86.16 11.94 0.35
N ARG A 63 -86.15 13.28 0.27
CA ARG A 63 -84.98 14.10 0.70
C ARG A 63 -84.74 14.22 2.21
N LEU A 64 -85.76 14.20 3.07
CA LEU A 64 -85.59 14.35 4.52
C LEU A 64 -85.05 13.07 5.18
N THR A 65 -85.58 11.91 4.79
CA THR A 65 -85.08 10.61 5.23
C THR A 65 -83.63 10.39 4.77
N ASP A 66 -83.28 10.83 3.56
CA ASP A 66 -81.90 10.83 3.08
C ASP A 66 -81.01 11.73 3.93
N SER A 67 -81.43 12.97 4.25
CA SER A 67 -80.67 13.87 5.13
C SER A 67 -80.47 13.30 6.54
N LEU A 68 -81.49 12.65 7.11
CA LEU A 68 -81.39 11.99 8.43
C LEU A 68 -80.41 10.81 8.39
N THR A 69 -80.51 9.98 7.36
CA THR A 69 -79.62 8.83 7.16
C THR A 69 -78.19 9.30 6.93
N MET A 70 -78.00 10.34 6.12
CA MET A 70 -76.69 10.93 5.85
C MET A 70 -76.11 11.62 7.08
N LEU A 71 -76.91 12.27 7.92
CA LEU A 71 -76.43 12.86 9.17
C LEU A 71 -75.91 11.77 10.12
N GLY A 72 -76.69 10.70 10.35
CA GLY A 72 -76.26 9.58 11.18
C GLY A 72 -75.02 8.86 10.62
N TYR A 73 -75.01 8.59 9.32
CA TYR A 73 -73.90 7.92 8.64
C TYR A 73 -72.60 8.74 8.66
N ASN A 74 -72.66 10.04 8.39
CA ASN A 74 -71.46 10.89 8.45
C ASN A 74 -70.92 10.98 9.88
N THR A 75 -71.79 11.01 10.90
CA THR A 75 -71.39 11.01 12.31
C THR A 75 -70.74 9.68 12.71
N SER A 76 -71.32 8.53 12.34
CA SER A 76 -70.71 7.23 12.64
C SER A 76 -69.34 7.07 11.98
N ILE A 77 -69.18 7.53 10.73
CA ILE A 77 -67.88 7.47 10.06
C ILE A 77 -66.88 8.45 10.68
N LEU A 78 -67.31 9.66 11.06
CA LEU A 78 -66.45 10.61 11.75
C LEU A 78 -65.83 9.99 13.00
N ILE A 79 -66.64 9.28 13.80
CA ILE A 79 -66.17 8.60 15.01
C ILE A 79 -65.17 7.49 14.68
N ASN A 80 -65.41 6.73 13.60
CA ASN A 80 -64.50 5.67 13.15
C ASN A 80 -63.16 6.23 12.62
N GLU A 81 -63.20 7.31 11.84
CA GLU A 81 -62.01 7.90 11.20
C GLU A 81 -61.19 8.78 12.16
N PHE A 82 -61.84 9.60 12.99
CA PHE A 82 -61.17 10.54 13.90
C PHE A 82 -61.00 9.98 15.32
N GLY A 83 -61.68 8.88 15.65
CA GLY A 83 -61.67 8.27 16.96
C GLY A 83 -62.61 8.93 17.96
N GLU A 84 -62.89 8.21 19.05
CA GLU A 84 -63.67 8.73 20.16
C GLU A 84 -62.86 9.73 21.00
N ASN A 85 -63.37 10.95 21.10
CA ASN A 85 -62.87 11.99 21.99
C ASN A 85 -64.05 12.81 22.54
N LYS A 86 -63.76 13.76 23.44
CA LYS A 86 -64.79 14.59 24.08
C LYS A 86 -65.71 15.28 23.06
N PHE A 87 -65.17 15.76 21.93
CA PHE A 87 -65.93 16.48 20.92
C PHE A 87 -66.73 15.54 20.02
N THR A 88 -66.17 14.41 19.58
CA THR A 88 -66.93 13.43 18.78
C THR A 88 -68.04 12.78 19.59
N LYS A 89 -67.85 12.54 20.89
CA LYS A 89 -68.92 12.09 21.81
C LYS A 89 -70.03 13.12 21.96
N ASN A 90 -69.69 14.41 22.03
CA ASN A 90 -70.68 15.47 22.07
C ASN A 90 -71.47 15.57 20.75
N ILE A 91 -70.77 15.53 19.61
CA ILE A 91 -71.40 15.52 18.28
C ILE A 91 -72.34 14.33 18.16
N ASP A 92 -71.89 13.13 18.51
CA ASP A 92 -72.70 11.91 18.47
C ASP A 92 -73.97 12.02 19.33
N LYS A 93 -73.82 12.51 20.56
CA LYS A 93 -74.95 12.75 21.46
C LYS A 93 -75.95 13.73 20.85
N TYR A 94 -75.50 14.91 20.42
CA TYR A 94 -76.40 15.94 19.90
C TYR A 94 -77.04 15.54 18.57
N VAL A 95 -76.31 14.83 17.71
CA VAL A 95 -76.86 14.26 16.48
C VAL A 95 -77.91 13.20 16.81
N THR A 96 -77.65 12.31 17.76
CA THR A 96 -78.62 11.30 18.20
C THR A 96 -79.88 11.95 18.77
N ASP A 97 -79.74 12.97 19.62
CA ASP A 97 -80.86 13.74 20.16
C ASP A 97 -81.67 14.40 19.02
N GLN A 98 -80.99 14.97 18.02
CA GLN A 98 -81.61 15.60 16.86
C GLN A 98 -82.33 14.59 15.96
N LEU A 99 -81.73 13.44 15.69
CA LEU A 99 -82.32 12.35 14.92
C LEU A 99 -83.59 11.84 15.62
N ASN A 100 -83.53 11.61 16.93
CA ASN A 100 -84.67 11.15 17.72
C ASN A 100 -85.84 12.12 17.66
N LEU A 101 -85.60 13.42 17.88
CA LEU A 101 -86.63 14.45 17.74
C LEU A 101 -87.18 14.52 16.32
N SER A 102 -86.30 14.45 15.31
CA SER A 102 -86.69 14.50 13.90
C SER A 102 -87.58 13.30 13.52
N PHE A 103 -87.22 12.09 13.92
CA PHE A 103 -88.05 10.89 13.68
C PHE A 103 -89.40 10.97 14.42
N GLN A 104 -89.45 11.53 15.63
CA GLN A 104 -90.70 11.74 16.35
C GLN A 104 -91.60 12.79 15.68
N ILE A 105 -91.03 13.86 15.13
CA ILE A 105 -91.76 14.87 14.33
C ILE A 105 -92.37 14.20 13.09
N LEU A 106 -91.58 13.43 12.35
CA LEU A 106 -92.03 12.71 11.15
C LEU A 106 -93.13 11.69 11.48
N ALA A 107 -92.95 10.87 12.51
CA ALA A 107 -93.89 9.82 12.89
C ALA A 107 -95.23 10.38 13.40
N ASN A 108 -95.23 11.47 14.17
CA ASN A 108 -96.47 12.09 14.66
C ASN A 108 -97.21 12.85 13.56
N HIS A 109 -96.49 13.42 12.59
CA HIS A 109 -97.10 14.03 11.41
C HIS A 109 -97.83 12.98 10.55
N GLN A 110 -97.17 11.85 10.24
CA GLN A 110 -97.76 10.74 9.47
C GLN A 110 -98.99 10.12 10.13
N ASN A 111 -99.02 10.07 11.47
CA ASN A 111 -100.13 9.50 12.25
C ASN A 111 -101.25 10.52 12.56
N GLY A 112 -101.22 11.73 11.98
CA GLY A 112 -102.26 12.75 12.18
C GLY A 112 -102.31 13.37 13.59
N LYS A 113 -101.27 13.20 14.42
CA LYS A 113 -101.21 13.67 15.81
C LYS A 113 -100.64 15.08 15.91
N LEU A 114 -101.34 16.05 15.30
CA LEU A 114 -100.92 17.46 15.16
C LEU A 114 -100.49 18.14 16.49
N PRO A 115 -101.18 17.98 17.64
CA PRO A 115 -100.73 18.60 18.89
C PRO A 115 -99.40 18.06 19.41
N LYS A 116 -99.14 16.75 19.24
CA LYS A 116 -97.86 16.15 19.64
C LYS A 116 -96.74 16.53 18.68
N HIS A 117 -97.04 16.66 17.38
CA HIS A 117 -96.10 17.16 16.38
C HIS A 117 -95.58 18.56 16.75
N ALA A 118 -96.47 19.51 17.08
CA ALA A 118 -96.09 20.87 17.48
C ALA A 118 -95.14 20.88 18.70
N LEU A 119 -95.41 20.06 19.73
CA LEU A 119 -94.55 19.94 20.92
C LEU A 119 -93.11 19.49 20.58
N PHE A 120 -92.95 18.55 19.65
CA PHE A 120 -91.63 18.08 19.24
C PHE A 120 -90.91 19.10 18.33
N VAL A 121 -91.65 19.84 17.51
CA VAL A 121 -91.10 20.98 16.74
C VAL A 121 -90.57 22.06 17.70
N ASP A 122 -91.32 22.42 18.73
CA ASP A 122 -90.89 23.38 19.76
C ASP A 122 -89.68 22.85 20.56
N SER A 123 -89.65 21.55 20.86
CA SER A 123 -88.50 20.89 21.53
C SER A 123 -87.25 20.92 20.65
N LEU A 124 -87.38 20.67 19.35
CA LEU A 124 -86.27 20.74 18.39
C LEU A 124 -85.71 22.16 18.26
N ARG A 125 -86.60 23.17 18.25
CA ARG A 125 -86.19 24.58 18.21
C ARG A 125 -85.50 25.02 19.49
N SER A 126 -86.06 24.71 20.66
CA SER A 126 -85.53 25.14 21.96
C SER A 126 -84.24 24.43 22.37
N ALA A 127 -83.99 23.22 21.87
CA ALA A 127 -82.79 22.46 22.21
C ALA A 127 -81.49 23.03 21.60
N ASN A 128 -81.59 23.88 20.55
CA ASN A 128 -80.46 24.48 19.81
C ASN A 128 -79.38 23.46 19.41
N LEU A 129 -79.80 22.27 18.93
CA LEU A 129 -78.90 21.17 18.64
C LEU A 129 -77.97 21.47 17.45
N GLY A 130 -78.44 22.19 16.42
CA GLY A 130 -77.60 22.60 15.29
C GLY A 130 -76.41 23.47 15.70
N GLU A 131 -76.62 24.47 16.58
CA GLU A 131 -75.54 25.32 17.10
C GLU A 131 -74.54 24.53 17.97
N LYS A 132 -75.04 23.59 18.78
CA LYS A 132 -74.20 22.71 19.61
C LYS A 132 -73.36 21.75 18.75
N ILE A 133 -73.94 21.19 17.69
CA ILE A 133 -73.23 20.35 16.72
C ILE A 133 -72.18 21.19 15.99
N TYR A 134 -72.56 22.36 15.47
CA TYR A 134 -71.66 23.26 14.75
C TYR A 134 -70.46 23.69 15.59
N SER A 135 -70.69 24.13 16.84
CA SER A 135 -69.60 24.55 17.74
C SER A 135 -68.62 23.41 18.04
N ASN A 136 -69.10 22.18 18.26
CA ASN A 136 -68.19 21.03 18.45
C ASN A 136 -67.48 20.64 17.16
N CYS A 137 -68.15 20.72 15.99
CA CYS A 137 -67.50 20.53 14.70
C CYS A 137 -66.37 21.54 14.46
N LEU A 138 -66.60 22.80 14.82
CA LEU A 138 -65.62 23.88 14.73
C LEU A 138 -64.42 23.64 15.65
N GLU A 139 -64.64 23.18 16.88
CA GLU A 139 -63.54 22.81 17.80
C GLU A 139 -62.70 21.64 17.28
N VAL A 140 -63.34 20.62 16.70
CA VAL A 140 -62.61 19.52 16.04
C VAL A 140 -61.79 20.04 14.86
N GLN A 141 -62.38 20.89 14.00
CA GLN A 141 -61.67 21.49 12.88
C GLN A 141 -60.45 22.29 13.35
N LYS A 142 -60.61 23.14 14.36
CA LYS A 142 -59.53 23.94 14.94
C LYS A 142 -58.42 23.07 15.53
N SER A 143 -58.78 21.98 16.21
CA SER A 143 -57.81 21.02 16.76
C SER A 143 -57.01 20.30 15.65
N LEU A 144 -57.68 19.92 14.57
CA LEU A 144 -57.06 19.31 13.39
C LEU A 144 -56.11 20.28 12.67
N GLU A 145 -56.52 21.53 12.47
CA GLU A 145 -55.69 22.57 11.85
C GLU A 145 -54.43 22.85 12.68
N ASN A 146 -54.56 23.01 14.00
CA ASN A 146 -53.42 23.19 14.90
C ASN A 146 -52.47 22.00 14.87
N SER A 147 -53.00 20.77 14.90
CA SER A 147 -52.19 19.55 14.87
C SER A 147 -51.44 19.40 13.54
N LEU A 148 -52.11 19.71 12.42
CA LEU A 148 -51.51 19.70 11.09
C LEU A 148 -50.40 20.76 10.97
N GLN A 149 -50.65 21.97 11.46
CA GLN A 149 -49.67 23.05 11.43
C GLN A 149 -48.42 22.70 12.26
N GLN A 150 -48.60 22.14 13.46
CA GLN A 150 -47.48 21.67 14.29
C GLN A 150 -46.70 20.53 13.64
N ALA A 151 -47.39 19.58 12.99
CA ALA A 151 -46.73 18.50 12.27
C ALA A 151 -45.93 19.01 11.06
N LEU A 152 -46.48 19.97 10.31
CA LEU A 152 -45.81 20.58 9.16
C LEU A 152 -44.54 21.34 9.57
N THR A 153 -44.60 22.17 10.60
CA THR A 153 -43.44 22.94 11.08
C THR A 153 -42.35 22.04 11.64
N SER A 154 -42.72 21.02 12.42
CA SER A 154 -41.77 20.03 12.94
C SER A 154 -41.07 19.25 11.81
N ASN A 155 -41.83 18.84 10.79
CA ASN A 155 -41.28 18.14 9.63
C ASN A 155 -40.39 19.04 8.77
N SER A 156 -40.76 20.31 8.56
CA SER A 156 -39.94 21.26 7.80
C SER A 156 -38.61 21.55 8.48
N ASP A 157 -38.61 21.72 9.80
CA ASP A 157 -37.38 21.96 10.58
C ASP A 157 -36.44 20.75 10.53
N LEU A 158 -37.02 19.55 10.68
CA LEU A 158 -36.25 18.29 10.57
C LEU A 158 -35.67 18.12 9.16
N ALA A 159 -36.44 18.40 8.11
CA ALA A 159 -35.97 18.37 6.73
C ALA A 159 -34.86 19.40 6.48
N GLY A 160 -34.98 20.61 7.03
CA GLY A 160 -33.97 21.67 6.95
C GLY A 160 -32.64 21.25 7.60
N LYS A 161 -32.68 20.71 8.82
CA LYS A 161 -31.48 20.19 9.51
C LYS A 161 -30.82 19.05 8.72
N LEU A 162 -31.61 18.08 8.24
CA LEU A 162 -31.11 16.97 7.43
C LEU A 162 -30.45 17.43 6.13
N SER A 163 -31.02 18.45 5.47
CA SER A 163 -30.45 19.07 4.27
C SER A 163 -29.14 19.82 4.56
N GLY A 164 -29.03 20.49 5.72
CA GLY A 164 -27.79 21.11 6.16
C GLY A 164 -26.64 20.10 6.31
N PHE A 165 -26.90 18.99 7.01
CA PHE A 165 -25.92 17.92 7.18
C PHE A 165 -25.51 17.29 5.85
N SER A 166 -26.44 17.05 4.94
CA SER A 166 -26.12 16.46 3.63
C SER A 166 -25.22 17.37 2.78
N ARG A 167 -25.42 18.69 2.83
CA ARG A 167 -24.54 19.66 2.15
C ARG A 167 -23.13 19.65 2.71
N ILE A 168 -22.98 19.64 4.05
CA ILE A 168 -21.65 19.58 4.71
C ILE A 168 -20.92 18.28 4.34
N LEU A 169 -21.63 17.14 4.35
CA LEU A 169 -21.03 15.87 3.95
C LEU A 169 -20.60 15.88 2.48
N ALA A 170 -21.40 16.48 1.59
CA ALA A 170 -21.07 16.60 0.19
C ALA A 170 -19.84 17.49 -0.06
N THR A 171 -19.72 18.64 0.62
CA THR A 171 -18.55 19.51 0.48
C THR A 171 -17.28 18.84 1.00
N LEU A 172 -17.35 18.15 2.14
CA LEU A 172 -16.23 17.36 2.67
C LEU A 172 -15.82 16.25 1.70
N ALA A 173 -16.77 15.59 1.03
CA ALA A 173 -16.49 14.60 0.00
C ALA A 173 -15.64 15.18 -1.14
N ILE A 174 -16.06 16.34 -1.65
CA ILE A 174 -15.39 17.01 -2.78
C ILE A 174 -13.97 17.43 -2.38
N ILE A 175 -13.80 18.02 -1.19
CA ILE A 175 -12.47 18.40 -0.67
C ILE A 175 -11.57 17.18 -0.57
N ALA A 176 -12.06 16.06 -0.02
CA ALA A 176 -11.28 14.84 0.11
C ALA A 176 -10.83 14.29 -1.25
N VAL A 177 -11.68 14.34 -2.28
CA VAL A 177 -11.34 13.93 -3.64
C VAL A 177 -10.26 14.83 -4.24
N VAL A 178 -10.36 16.15 -4.08
CA VAL A 178 -9.36 17.11 -4.58
C VAL A 178 -8.01 16.90 -3.89
N VAL A 179 -7.99 16.72 -2.58
CA VAL A 179 -6.76 16.44 -1.81
C VAL A 179 -6.14 15.11 -2.27
N MET A 180 -6.94 14.07 -2.44
CA MET A 180 -6.45 12.78 -2.92
C MET A 180 -5.86 12.88 -4.34
N ALA A 181 -6.54 13.59 -5.26
CA ALA A 181 -6.08 13.77 -6.62
C ALA A 181 -4.73 14.52 -6.67
N THR A 182 -4.61 15.62 -5.92
CA THR A 182 -3.37 16.40 -5.84
C THR A 182 -2.21 15.60 -5.22
N MET A 183 -2.47 14.80 -4.18
CA MET A 183 -1.49 13.87 -3.62
C MET A 183 -1.00 12.83 -4.63
N VAL A 184 -1.91 12.23 -5.41
CA VAL A 184 -1.55 11.24 -6.42
C VAL A 184 -0.68 11.85 -7.53
N ILE A 185 -1.07 13.03 -8.05
CA ILE A 185 -0.34 13.72 -9.12
C ILE A 185 1.06 14.10 -8.67
N THR A 186 1.18 14.67 -7.47
CA THR A 186 2.49 15.08 -6.92
C THR A 186 3.41 13.88 -6.70
N ARG A 187 2.90 12.76 -6.17
CA ARG A 187 3.68 11.51 -6.03
C ARG A 187 4.15 10.95 -7.37
N GLN A 188 3.28 10.93 -8.38
CA GLN A 188 3.67 10.46 -9.71
C GLN A 188 4.77 11.35 -10.32
N SER A 189 4.65 12.67 -10.18
CA SER A 189 5.67 13.60 -10.67
C SER A 189 7.03 13.40 -9.97
N GLN A 190 7.04 13.18 -8.65
CA GLN A 190 8.26 12.90 -7.90
C GLN A 190 8.92 11.59 -8.33
N LEU A 191 8.13 10.52 -8.53
CA LEU A 191 8.63 9.24 -9.00
C LEU A 191 9.29 9.36 -10.38
N LEU A 192 8.66 10.07 -11.31
CA LEU A 192 9.22 10.28 -12.65
C LEU A 192 10.57 11.02 -12.59
N LYS A 193 10.67 12.09 -11.79
CA LYS A 193 11.94 12.83 -11.60
C LYS A 193 13.04 11.96 -11.00
N LEU A 194 12.70 11.07 -10.06
CA LEU A 194 13.65 10.16 -9.44
C LEU A 194 14.15 9.09 -10.44
N ILE A 195 13.24 8.55 -11.27
CA ILE A 195 13.63 7.59 -12.31
C ILE A 195 14.57 8.25 -13.32
N GLU A 196 14.29 9.48 -13.72
CA GLU A 196 15.14 10.23 -14.65
C GLU A 196 16.52 10.52 -14.05
N SER A 197 16.58 10.98 -12.80
CA SER A 197 17.86 11.25 -12.14
C SER A 197 18.69 9.98 -11.93
N LEU A 198 18.04 8.86 -11.58
CA LEU A 198 18.70 7.54 -11.50
C LEU A 198 19.24 7.10 -12.85
N LYS A 199 18.48 7.26 -13.94
CA LYS A 199 18.93 6.89 -15.28
C LYS A 199 20.13 7.72 -15.72
N ILE A 200 20.15 9.02 -15.42
CA ILE A 200 21.29 9.90 -15.71
C ILE A 200 22.52 9.47 -14.88
N ALA A 201 22.34 9.22 -13.59
CA ALA A 201 23.43 8.77 -12.72
C ALA A 201 24.00 7.41 -13.14
N GLU A 202 23.14 6.47 -13.52
CA GLU A 202 23.53 5.16 -14.03
C GLU A 202 24.30 5.27 -15.35
N ALA A 203 23.82 6.09 -16.30
CA ALA A 203 24.52 6.33 -17.55
C ALA A 203 25.90 6.97 -17.34
N ALA A 204 26.02 7.91 -16.41
CA ALA A 204 27.29 8.54 -16.05
C ALA A 204 28.25 7.52 -15.39
N ALA A 205 27.74 6.70 -14.47
CA ALA A 205 28.53 5.65 -13.82
C ALA A 205 29.03 4.60 -14.83
N LEU A 206 28.15 4.16 -15.75
CA LEU A 206 28.51 3.22 -16.81
C LEU A 206 29.55 3.81 -17.77
N LYS A 207 29.39 5.08 -18.16
CA LYS A 207 30.38 5.78 -18.99
C LYS A 207 31.74 5.86 -18.29
N SER A 208 31.76 6.21 -17.01
CA SER A 208 32.99 6.26 -16.21
C SER A 208 33.65 4.89 -16.10
N LYS A 209 32.86 3.83 -15.85
CA LYS A 209 33.36 2.45 -15.81
C LYS A 209 33.99 2.03 -17.14
N ASN A 210 33.29 2.25 -18.26
CA ASN A 210 33.79 1.89 -19.58
C ASN A 210 35.06 2.69 -19.95
N ALA A 211 35.09 3.98 -19.65
CA ALA A 211 36.27 4.81 -19.88
C ALA A 211 37.48 4.35 -19.03
N LYS A 212 37.25 3.93 -17.77
CA LYS A 212 38.29 3.35 -16.92
C LYS A 212 38.83 2.04 -17.51
N GLU A 213 37.95 1.16 -17.97
CA GLU A 213 38.34 -0.12 -18.59
C GLU A 213 39.16 0.12 -19.87
N GLU A 214 38.70 0.99 -20.76
CA GLU A 214 39.38 1.33 -22.01
C GLU A 214 40.73 2.00 -21.75
N PHE A 215 40.80 2.95 -20.80
CA PHE A 215 42.04 3.60 -20.42
C PHE A 215 43.09 2.58 -19.94
N LEU A 216 42.71 1.65 -19.06
CA LEU A 216 43.63 0.64 -18.55
C LEU A 216 44.07 -0.34 -19.64
N ALA A 217 43.15 -0.77 -20.50
CA ALA A 217 43.47 -1.64 -21.64
C ALA A 217 44.46 -0.98 -22.60
N ASN A 218 44.23 0.29 -22.96
CA ASN A 218 45.09 1.04 -23.87
C ASN A 218 46.46 1.32 -23.23
N MET A 219 46.48 1.76 -21.96
CA MET A 219 47.73 1.97 -21.22
C MET A 219 48.56 0.68 -21.10
N SER A 220 47.95 -0.50 -20.98
CA SER A 220 48.69 -1.76 -21.03
C SER A 220 49.56 -1.86 -22.28
N HIS A 221 48.96 -1.57 -23.43
CA HIS A 221 49.59 -1.80 -24.72
C HIS A 221 50.72 -0.77 -24.95
N GLU A 222 50.44 0.49 -24.60
CA GLU A 222 51.39 1.59 -24.69
C GLU A 222 52.56 1.47 -23.69
N LEU A 223 52.35 0.84 -22.53
CA LEU A 223 53.43 0.56 -21.58
C LEU A 223 54.24 -0.69 -21.95
N ARG A 224 53.60 -1.73 -22.49
CA ARG A 224 54.26 -3.00 -22.83
C ARG A 224 55.31 -2.81 -23.94
N THR A 225 55.04 -1.98 -24.93
CA THR A 225 55.94 -1.75 -26.07
C THR A 225 57.32 -1.18 -25.66
N PRO A 226 57.42 -0.05 -24.93
CA PRO A 226 58.70 0.46 -24.47
C PRO A 226 59.37 -0.45 -23.43
N LEU A 227 58.60 -1.12 -22.56
CA LEU A 227 59.14 -2.09 -21.61
C LEU A 227 59.81 -3.28 -22.29
N ASN A 228 59.16 -3.86 -23.30
CA ASN A 228 59.72 -4.96 -24.08
C ASN A 228 60.98 -4.53 -24.85
N ALA A 229 61.00 -3.29 -25.37
CA ALA A 229 62.21 -2.74 -26.01
C ALA A 229 63.36 -2.59 -25.00
N LEU A 230 63.09 -2.07 -23.80
CA LEU A 230 64.11 -1.94 -22.75
C LEU A 230 64.64 -3.30 -22.25
N ILE A 231 63.77 -4.32 -22.16
CA ILE A 231 64.18 -5.71 -21.87
C ILE A 231 65.06 -6.25 -23.01
N GLY A 232 64.66 -6.02 -24.26
CA GLY A 232 65.42 -6.43 -25.45
C GLY A 232 66.81 -5.81 -25.49
N PHE A 233 66.92 -4.49 -25.31
CA PHE A 233 68.22 -3.81 -25.25
C PHE A 233 69.03 -4.22 -24.01
N GLY A 234 68.39 -4.46 -22.88
CA GLY A 234 69.06 -4.99 -21.70
C GLY A 234 69.65 -6.39 -21.93
N ASN A 235 68.95 -7.25 -22.66
CA ASN A 235 69.45 -8.58 -23.05
C ASN A 235 70.65 -8.45 -24.02
N LEU A 236 70.52 -7.60 -25.05
CA LEU A 236 71.59 -7.36 -26.03
C LEU A 236 72.85 -6.77 -25.38
N LEU A 237 72.72 -5.80 -24.48
CA LEU A 237 73.86 -5.25 -23.73
C LEU A 237 74.57 -6.33 -22.90
N ASN A 238 73.80 -7.26 -22.33
CA ASN A 238 74.33 -8.35 -21.52
C ASN A 238 75.09 -9.41 -22.35
N GLU A 239 74.98 -9.38 -23.68
CA GLU A 239 75.76 -10.21 -24.61
C GLU A 239 77.06 -9.52 -25.07
N THR A 240 77.30 -8.27 -24.65
CA THR A 240 78.53 -7.52 -24.97
C THR A 240 79.60 -7.66 -23.87
N ASN A 241 80.85 -7.27 -24.18
CA ASN A 241 81.91 -7.18 -23.17
C ASN A 241 81.66 -5.97 -22.26
N LEU A 242 81.12 -6.24 -21.08
CA LEU A 242 80.85 -5.24 -20.04
C LEU A 242 81.92 -5.31 -18.95
N ASP A 243 82.30 -4.16 -18.39
CA ASP A 243 83.03 -4.13 -17.13
C ASP A 243 82.15 -4.51 -15.94
N GLU A 244 82.75 -4.71 -14.77
CA GLU A 244 82.07 -5.20 -13.57
C GLU A 244 80.93 -4.26 -13.12
N LYS A 245 81.12 -2.94 -13.21
CA LYS A 245 80.09 -1.95 -12.86
C LYS A 245 78.98 -1.87 -13.91
N GLN A 246 79.33 -1.94 -15.19
CA GLN A 246 78.38 -1.96 -16.30
C GLN A 246 77.48 -3.20 -16.24
N THR A 247 78.05 -4.36 -15.90
CA THR A 247 77.30 -5.61 -15.69
C THR A 247 76.29 -5.46 -14.54
N GLU A 248 76.70 -4.83 -13.43
CA GLU A 248 75.82 -4.55 -12.30
C GLU A 248 74.68 -3.60 -12.69
N TYR A 249 74.96 -2.52 -13.43
CA TYR A 249 73.93 -1.59 -13.92
C TYR A 249 72.92 -2.24 -14.87
N VAL A 250 73.39 -3.05 -15.83
CA VAL A 250 72.51 -3.79 -16.75
C VAL A 250 71.60 -4.76 -15.97
N LYS A 251 72.14 -5.41 -14.94
CA LYS A 251 71.37 -6.30 -14.06
C LYS A 251 70.28 -5.55 -13.28
N ILE A 252 70.60 -4.38 -12.74
CA ILE A 252 69.63 -3.51 -12.03
C ILE A 252 68.52 -3.04 -12.99
N ILE A 253 68.87 -2.57 -14.19
CA ILE A 253 67.91 -2.09 -15.19
C ILE A 253 66.96 -3.22 -15.61
N ARG A 254 67.49 -4.41 -15.93
CA ARG A 254 66.65 -5.58 -16.30
C ARG A 254 65.72 -5.99 -15.17
N SER A 255 66.23 -6.00 -13.93
CA SER A 255 65.41 -6.31 -12.76
C SER A 255 64.29 -5.28 -12.55
N GLY A 256 64.58 -3.98 -12.72
CA GLY A 256 63.60 -2.90 -12.61
C GLY A 256 62.51 -2.99 -13.68
N ASN A 257 62.88 -3.27 -14.94
CA ASN A 257 61.94 -3.42 -16.04
C ASN A 257 61.03 -4.64 -15.86
N ASN A 258 61.58 -5.78 -15.46
CA ASN A 258 60.78 -6.98 -15.19
C ASN A 258 59.78 -6.74 -14.04
N ASN A 259 60.21 -6.04 -12.98
CA ASN A 259 59.33 -5.71 -11.87
C ASN A 259 58.20 -4.75 -12.30
N LEU A 260 58.51 -3.73 -13.11
CA LEU A 260 57.50 -2.81 -13.62
C LEU A 260 56.50 -3.52 -14.56
N LEU A 261 56.98 -4.42 -15.42
CA LEU A 261 56.10 -5.22 -16.29
C LEU A 261 55.14 -6.10 -15.47
N ASN A 262 55.62 -6.69 -14.38
CA ASN A 262 54.78 -7.47 -13.47
C ASN A 262 53.70 -6.60 -12.81
N ILE A 263 54.07 -5.42 -12.30
CA ILE A 263 53.10 -4.48 -11.70
C ILE A 263 52.04 -4.06 -12.72
N VAL A 264 52.44 -3.75 -13.96
CA VAL A 264 51.49 -3.39 -15.02
C VAL A 264 50.54 -4.56 -15.31
N ASN A 265 51.06 -5.78 -15.45
CA ASN A 265 50.23 -6.97 -15.68
C ASN A 265 49.28 -7.25 -14.52
N ASP A 266 49.72 -7.09 -13.27
CA ASP A 266 48.90 -7.31 -12.08
C ASP A 266 47.73 -6.30 -12.00
N VAL A 267 47.97 -5.02 -12.32
CA VAL A 267 46.90 -3.99 -12.38
C VAL A 267 45.85 -4.32 -13.44
N LEU A 268 46.28 -4.90 -14.56
CA LEU A 268 45.38 -5.27 -15.66
C LEU A 268 44.60 -6.53 -15.37
N ASP A 269 45.25 -7.55 -14.81
CA ASP A 269 44.58 -8.77 -14.38
C ASP A 269 43.54 -8.45 -13.30
N LEU A 270 43.85 -7.55 -12.35
CA LEU A 270 42.88 -7.03 -11.40
C LEU A 270 41.68 -6.37 -12.09
N SER A 271 41.93 -5.54 -13.11
CA SER A 271 40.87 -4.85 -13.87
C SER A 271 39.96 -5.84 -14.61
N LYS A 272 40.53 -6.92 -15.16
CA LYS A 272 39.76 -7.99 -15.81
C LYS A 272 38.93 -8.80 -14.81
N ILE A 273 39.48 -9.07 -13.63
CA ILE A 273 38.76 -9.78 -12.55
C ILE A 273 37.57 -8.94 -12.06
N GLU A 274 37.76 -7.63 -11.83
CA GLU A 274 36.67 -6.72 -11.43
C GLU A 274 35.55 -6.63 -12.46
N ALA A 275 35.91 -6.71 -13.75
CA ALA A 275 34.95 -6.69 -14.84
C ALA A 275 34.27 -8.06 -15.09
N GLY A 276 34.69 -9.13 -14.39
CA GLY A 276 34.24 -10.50 -14.64
C GLY A 276 34.68 -11.06 -15.99
N LYS A 277 35.70 -10.46 -16.62
CA LYS A 277 36.21 -10.79 -17.96
C LYS A 277 37.46 -11.69 -17.91
N LEU A 278 37.85 -12.19 -16.75
CA LEU A 278 38.98 -13.11 -16.63
C LEU A 278 38.57 -14.51 -17.10
N GLU A 279 39.12 -14.95 -18.22
CA GLU A 279 38.99 -16.34 -18.69
C GLU A 279 40.21 -17.15 -18.23
N LEU A 280 39.96 -18.27 -17.56
CA LEU A 280 41.01 -19.23 -17.19
C LEU A 280 41.26 -20.18 -18.35
N LYS A 281 42.53 -20.35 -18.73
CA LYS A 281 42.93 -21.34 -19.73
C LYS A 281 42.83 -22.74 -19.14
N LYS A 282 42.40 -23.72 -19.93
CA LYS A 282 42.27 -25.12 -19.50
C LYS A 282 43.20 -26.01 -20.32
N GLU A 283 44.49 -25.96 -20.00
CA GLU A 283 45.53 -26.71 -20.70
C GLU A 283 46.08 -27.85 -19.83
N PRO A 284 46.49 -28.98 -20.43
CA PRO A 284 47.18 -30.04 -19.70
C PRO A 284 48.53 -29.54 -19.15
N PHE A 285 48.83 -29.81 -17.89
CA PHE A 285 50.11 -29.47 -17.27
C PHE A 285 50.53 -30.49 -16.21
N TYR A 286 51.83 -30.52 -15.92
CA TYR A 286 52.44 -31.35 -14.88
C TYR A 286 52.76 -30.50 -13.64
N LEU A 287 52.18 -30.85 -12.50
CA LEU A 287 52.39 -30.12 -11.25
C LEU A 287 53.85 -30.22 -10.77
N GLU A 288 54.51 -31.34 -11.06
CA GLU A 288 55.92 -31.56 -10.74
C GLU A 288 56.86 -30.62 -11.51
N GLU A 289 56.61 -30.43 -12.81
CA GLU A 289 57.39 -29.49 -13.63
C GLU A 289 57.20 -28.06 -13.15
N LEU A 290 55.97 -27.69 -12.77
CA LEU A 290 55.69 -26.38 -12.19
C LEU A 290 56.52 -26.12 -10.92
N PHE A 291 56.56 -27.06 -9.97
CA PHE A 291 57.34 -26.90 -8.74
C PHE A 291 58.85 -26.89 -8.99
N LYS A 292 59.38 -27.73 -9.90
CA LYS A 292 60.79 -27.69 -10.31
C LYS A 292 61.18 -26.32 -10.91
N ASN A 293 60.31 -25.76 -11.75
CA ASN A 293 60.52 -24.43 -12.32
C ASN A 293 60.51 -23.32 -11.26
N LEU A 294 59.66 -23.44 -10.25
CA LEU A 294 59.63 -22.50 -9.11
C LEU A 294 60.89 -22.62 -8.23
N GLU A 295 61.34 -23.84 -7.97
CA GLU A 295 62.58 -24.09 -7.23
C GLU A 295 63.79 -23.46 -7.93
N LEU A 296 63.91 -23.66 -9.25
CA LEU A 296 64.97 -23.06 -10.04
C LEU A 296 64.89 -21.52 -9.99
N LEU A 297 63.69 -20.95 -10.12
CA LEU A 297 63.46 -19.51 -10.11
C LEU A 297 63.94 -18.85 -8.81
N PHE A 298 63.71 -19.48 -7.65
CA PHE A 298 64.06 -18.93 -6.34
C PHE A 298 65.40 -19.42 -5.78
N SER A 299 66.07 -20.38 -6.43
CA SER A 299 67.32 -21.01 -5.99
C SER A 299 68.38 -20.00 -5.50
N THR A 300 68.63 -18.95 -6.27
CA THR A 300 69.60 -17.89 -5.92
C THR A 300 69.19 -17.14 -4.64
N ALA A 301 67.92 -16.74 -4.53
CA ALA A 301 67.42 -15.97 -3.38
C ALA A 301 67.41 -16.81 -2.09
N ILE A 302 67.05 -18.09 -2.22
CA ILE A 302 67.08 -19.08 -1.14
C ILE A 302 68.52 -19.30 -0.66
N SER A 303 69.46 -19.48 -1.59
CA SER A 303 70.89 -19.68 -1.30
C SER A 303 71.52 -18.45 -0.64
N GLN A 304 71.22 -17.24 -1.14
CA GLN A 304 71.74 -15.98 -0.55
C GLN A 304 71.31 -15.78 0.90
N LYS A 305 70.09 -16.21 1.28
CA LYS A 305 69.61 -16.16 2.66
C LYS A 305 69.88 -17.43 3.47
N ASN A 306 70.53 -18.44 2.86
CA ASN A 306 70.79 -19.75 3.43
C ASN A 306 69.53 -20.41 4.04
N LEU A 307 68.41 -20.31 3.32
CA LEU A 307 67.13 -20.90 3.70
C LEU A 307 66.99 -22.32 3.17
N TYR A 308 66.31 -23.22 3.89
CA TYR A 308 65.87 -24.47 3.27
C TYR A 308 64.64 -24.23 2.40
N TYR A 309 64.52 -25.00 1.32
CA TYR A 309 63.34 -25.00 0.46
C TYR A 309 63.00 -26.44 0.11
N GLN A 310 61.77 -26.85 0.39
CA GLN A 310 61.32 -28.20 0.14
C GLN A 310 59.90 -28.17 -0.40
N TRP A 311 59.62 -29.05 -1.35
CA TRP A 311 58.25 -29.28 -1.82
C TRP A 311 57.95 -30.77 -1.84
N ASN A 312 56.69 -31.12 -1.60
CA ASN A 312 56.20 -32.49 -1.66
C ASN A 312 54.86 -32.54 -2.38
N ILE A 313 54.73 -33.48 -3.31
CA ILE A 313 53.48 -33.75 -4.03
C ILE A 313 52.87 -35.01 -3.45
N ASP A 314 51.59 -34.97 -3.09
CA ASP A 314 50.83 -36.16 -2.71
C ASP A 314 50.74 -37.14 -3.89
N ASN A 315 51.16 -38.39 -3.66
CA ASN A 315 51.18 -39.46 -4.66
C ASN A 315 49.78 -39.81 -5.21
N ASN A 316 48.71 -39.42 -4.50
CA ASN A 316 47.33 -39.63 -4.94
C ASN A 316 46.87 -38.60 -5.99
N ILE A 317 47.64 -37.53 -6.23
CA ILE A 317 47.31 -36.53 -7.24
C ILE A 317 47.65 -37.06 -8.64
N PRO A 318 46.74 -36.96 -9.62
CA PRO A 318 47.04 -37.32 -11.01
C PRO A 318 48.25 -36.55 -11.55
N LYS A 319 49.12 -37.25 -12.30
CA LYS A 319 50.36 -36.66 -12.85
C LYS A 319 50.10 -35.52 -13.83
N VAL A 320 49.01 -35.62 -14.59
CA VAL A 320 48.56 -34.60 -15.55
C VAL A 320 47.27 -33.97 -15.04
N LEU A 321 47.28 -32.66 -14.92
CA LEU A 321 46.11 -31.86 -14.54
C LEU A 321 45.68 -30.99 -15.73
N LYS A 322 44.41 -30.60 -15.78
CA LYS A 322 43.90 -29.66 -16.79
C LYS A 322 43.46 -28.37 -16.11
N GLY A 323 44.11 -27.26 -16.42
CA GLY A 323 43.84 -25.97 -15.79
C GLY A 323 44.76 -24.86 -16.29
N ASP A 324 44.80 -23.75 -15.58
CA ASP A 324 45.62 -22.58 -15.93
C ASP A 324 46.93 -22.62 -15.12
N ALA A 325 47.95 -23.27 -15.68
CA ALA A 325 49.24 -23.44 -15.02
C ALA A 325 49.95 -22.10 -14.78
N ASP A 326 49.78 -21.13 -15.68
CA ASP A 326 50.41 -19.82 -15.58
C ASP A 326 49.82 -19.02 -14.42
N ARG A 327 48.48 -19.06 -14.25
CA ARG A 327 47.82 -18.42 -13.10
C ARG A 327 48.22 -19.07 -11.79
N LEU A 328 48.24 -20.41 -11.75
CA LEU A 328 48.70 -21.13 -10.57
C LEU A 328 50.16 -20.77 -10.24
N ARG A 329 51.03 -20.70 -11.24
CA ARG A 329 52.42 -20.25 -11.10
C ARG A 329 52.50 -18.85 -10.51
N GLN A 330 51.68 -17.91 -10.98
CA GLN A 330 51.65 -16.53 -10.49
C GLN A 330 51.24 -16.46 -9.01
N VAL A 331 50.20 -17.20 -8.62
CA VAL A 331 49.79 -17.31 -7.21
C VAL A 331 50.94 -17.87 -6.36
N LEU A 332 51.59 -18.94 -6.81
CA LEU A 332 52.70 -19.55 -6.08
C LEU A 332 53.93 -18.63 -6.00
N ILE A 333 54.28 -17.91 -7.06
CA ILE A 333 55.34 -16.90 -7.06
C ILE A 333 55.06 -15.84 -5.99
N ASN A 334 53.84 -15.34 -5.89
CA ASN A 334 53.47 -14.33 -4.89
C ASN A 334 53.57 -14.88 -3.46
N LEU A 335 53.11 -16.10 -3.22
CA LEU A 335 53.20 -16.72 -1.89
C LEU A 335 54.65 -17.04 -1.49
N ILE A 336 55.43 -17.64 -2.41
CA ILE A 336 56.82 -18.04 -2.17
C ILE A 336 57.72 -16.82 -2.01
N SER A 337 57.57 -15.80 -2.86
CA SER A 337 58.36 -14.57 -2.76
C SER A 337 58.09 -13.83 -1.44
N ASN A 338 56.82 -13.78 -0.98
CA ASN A 338 56.48 -13.27 0.34
C ASN A 338 57.13 -14.10 1.46
N GLY A 339 57.04 -15.43 1.39
CA GLY A 339 57.70 -16.31 2.37
C GLY A 339 59.21 -16.09 2.45
N ILE A 340 59.91 -15.98 1.31
CA ILE A 340 61.35 -15.70 1.26
C ILE A 340 61.65 -14.29 1.77
N LYS A 341 60.85 -13.29 1.41
CA LYS A 341 61.03 -11.90 1.83
C LYS A 341 61.03 -11.75 3.34
N PHE A 342 60.08 -12.41 4.02
CA PHE A 342 59.85 -12.28 5.47
C PHE A 342 60.50 -13.37 6.34
N THR A 343 61.21 -14.32 5.72
CA THR A 343 62.01 -15.34 6.44
C THR A 343 63.48 -14.95 6.43
N ASN A 344 64.08 -14.88 7.62
CA ASN A 344 65.52 -14.61 7.79
C ASN A 344 66.31 -15.87 8.14
N THR A 345 65.71 -16.81 8.87
CA THR A 345 66.31 -18.10 9.25
C THR A 345 65.28 -19.23 9.16
N GLY A 346 65.75 -20.45 8.94
CA GLY A 346 64.87 -21.61 8.68
C GLY A 346 64.62 -21.78 7.19
N GLY A 347 63.37 -21.70 6.75
CA GLY A 347 63.05 -21.95 5.35
C GLY A 347 61.57 -22.09 5.02
N LEU A 348 61.30 -22.55 3.79
CA LEU A 348 59.97 -22.71 3.23
C LEU A 348 59.70 -24.17 2.91
N LYS A 349 58.48 -24.62 3.19
CA LYS A 349 57.97 -25.94 2.81
C LYS A 349 56.65 -25.81 2.06
N ILE A 350 56.58 -26.43 0.90
CA ILE A 350 55.37 -26.50 0.07
C ILE A 350 54.84 -27.93 0.13
N ASN A 351 53.57 -28.10 0.49
CA ASN A 351 52.94 -29.41 0.46
C ASN A 351 51.69 -29.34 -0.39
N THR A 352 51.45 -30.37 -1.18
CA THR A 352 50.15 -30.60 -1.80
C THR A 352 49.45 -31.78 -1.15
N ALA A 353 48.12 -31.73 -1.14
CA ALA A 353 47.26 -32.80 -0.65
C ALA A 353 46.05 -32.94 -1.57
N LEU A 354 45.69 -34.16 -1.92
CA LEU A 354 44.41 -34.42 -2.57
C LEU A 354 43.29 -34.23 -1.54
N VAL A 355 42.48 -33.18 -1.71
CA VAL A 355 41.35 -32.88 -0.81
C VAL A 355 40.11 -33.67 -1.22
N TRP A 356 39.91 -33.82 -2.53
CA TRP A 356 38.76 -34.53 -3.09
C TRP A 356 39.04 -34.92 -4.54
N SER A 357 38.44 -36.02 -5.00
CA SER A 357 38.47 -36.46 -6.39
C SER A 357 37.15 -37.12 -6.76
N ASP A 358 36.66 -36.85 -7.97
CA ASP A 358 35.53 -37.55 -8.56
C ASP A 358 35.91 -38.14 -9.91
N ASN A 359 35.93 -39.47 -9.94
CA ASN A 359 36.28 -40.25 -11.12
C ASN A 359 35.20 -40.21 -12.22
N SER A 360 33.96 -39.85 -11.88
CA SER A 360 32.87 -39.75 -12.86
C SER A 360 32.94 -38.47 -13.69
N THR A 361 33.45 -37.39 -13.10
CA THR A 361 33.59 -36.06 -13.72
C THR A 361 35.03 -35.72 -14.10
N ASN A 362 36.01 -36.54 -13.69
CA ASN A 362 37.45 -36.27 -13.80
C ASN A 362 37.86 -34.95 -13.14
N GLU A 363 37.20 -34.59 -12.04
CA GLU A 363 37.52 -33.40 -11.25
C GLU A 363 38.32 -33.77 -10.00
N VAL A 364 39.30 -32.94 -9.66
CA VAL A 364 40.09 -33.07 -8.43
C VAL A 364 40.20 -31.72 -7.74
N LYS A 365 40.16 -31.74 -6.41
CA LYS A 365 40.45 -30.59 -5.57
C LYS A 365 41.79 -30.83 -4.88
N ILE A 366 42.74 -29.94 -5.14
CA ILE A 366 44.09 -30.03 -4.60
C ILE A 366 44.27 -28.89 -3.60
N GLY A 367 44.65 -29.20 -2.38
CA GLY A 367 45.09 -28.23 -1.39
C GLY A 367 46.58 -28.00 -1.54
N ILE A 368 47.01 -26.75 -1.72
CA ILE A 368 48.42 -26.38 -1.75
C ILE A 368 48.71 -25.48 -0.55
N THR A 369 49.68 -25.88 0.27
CA THR A 369 50.09 -25.14 1.45
C THR A 369 51.52 -24.67 1.27
N VAL A 370 51.75 -23.35 1.38
CA VAL A 370 53.08 -22.76 1.48
C VAL A 370 53.30 -22.37 2.94
N LYS A 371 54.30 -22.96 3.59
CA LYS A 371 54.63 -22.71 4.98
C LYS A 371 56.04 -22.13 5.08
N ASP A 372 56.16 -20.93 5.62
CA ASP A 372 57.43 -20.30 5.96
C ASP A 372 57.70 -20.34 7.49
N THR A 373 58.92 -20.01 7.88
CA THR A 373 59.35 -19.85 9.29
C THR A 373 59.63 -18.39 9.64
N GLY A 374 59.05 -17.45 8.89
CA GLY A 374 59.26 -16.02 9.04
C GLY A 374 58.55 -15.44 10.26
N ILE A 375 58.47 -14.12 10.29
CA ILE A 375 57.90 -13.34 11.42
C ILE A 375 56.41 -13.66 11.70
N GLY A 376 55.72 -14.29 10.75
CA GLY A 376 54.30 -14.56 10.81
C GLY A 376 53.43 -13.29 10.70
N ILE A 377 52.12 -13.48 10.67
CA ILE A 377 51.13 -12.39 10.60
C ILE A 377 50.33 -12.40 11.91
N ALA A 378 50.20 -11.24 12.55
CA ALA A 378 49.37 -11.10 13.75
C ALA A 378 47.91 -11.45 13.44
N ALA A 379 47.22 -12.17 14.34
CA ALA A 379 45.88 -12.73 14.07
C ALA A 379 44.86 -11.69 13.60
N GLU A 380 44.91 -10.49 14.17
CA GLU A 380 44.04 -9.35 13.84
C GLU A 380 44.28 -8.80 12.42
N LYS A 381 45.49 -9.00 11.88
CA LYS A 381 45.94 -8.49 10.58
C LYS A 381 45.82 -9.51 9.45
N ILE A 382 45.41 -10.75 9.74
CA ILE A 382 45.28 -11.81 8.74
C ILE A 382 44.21 -11.44 7.70
N GLN A 383 43.08 -10.88 8.13
CA GLN A 383 41.99 -10.56 7.22
C GLN A 383 42.31 -9.34 6.34
N SER A 384 42.99 -8.35 6.92
CA SER A 384 43.40 -7.14 6.23
C SER A 384 44.57 -7.38 5.25
N ALA A 385 45.39 -8.42 5.49
CA ALA A 385 46.43 -8.86 4.54
C ALA A 385 45.89 -9.30 3.16
N PHE A 386 44.59 -9.55 3.03
CA PHE A 386 43.91 -9.87 1.75
C PHE A 386 42.98 -8.76 1.26
N GLU A 387 42.98 -7.60 1.93
CA GLU A 387 42.34 -6.38 1.48
C GLU A 387 43.22 -5.62 0.50
N ARG A 388 42.61 -4.73 -0.29
CA ARG A 388 43.27 -4.12 -1.45
C ARG A 388 44.24 -3.03 -0.99
N PHE A 389 45.44 -3.03 -1.56
CA PHE A 389 46.45 -1.98 -1.36
C PHE A 389 46.94 -1.80 0.08
N GLU A 390 46.72 -2.79 0.94
CA GLU A 390 47.13 -2.74 2.34
C GLU A 390 48.49 -3.45 2.52
N GLN A 391 49.53 -2.68 2.85
CA GLN A 391 50.83 -3.22 3.22
C GLN A 391 50.96 -3.12 4.74
N LEU A 392 51.07 -4.26 5.42
CA LEU A 392 51.27 -4.28 6.88
C LEU A 392 52.60 -3.59 7.20
N GLU A 393 52.55 -2.47 7.93
CA GLU A 393 53.76 -1.81 8.43
C GLU A 393 54.60 -2.80 9.24
N SER A 394 55.92 -2.74 9.05
CA SER A 394 56.89 -3.65 9.66
C SER A 394 56.84 -3.53 11.19
N VAL A 395 56.14 -4.46 11.85
CA VAL A 395 56.16 -4.55 13.30
C VAL A 395 57.48 -5.19 13.71
N THR A 396 58.36 -4.39 14.33
CA THR A 396 59.51 -4.86 15.07
C THR A 396 59.06 -5.82 16.18
N THR A 397 59.50 -7.07 16.05
CA THR A 397 59.62 -8.12 17.08
C THR A 397 58.90 -7.87 18.42
N ARG A 398 57.78 -8.58 18.66
CA ARG A 398 57.39 -8.98 20.03
C ARG A 398 56.54 -10.26 20.05
N HIS A 399 56.77 -11.01 21.12
CA HIS A 399 56.61 -12.44 21.34
C HIS A 399 55.24 -13.13 21.15
N HIS A 400 55.34 -14.40 20.73
CA HIS A 400 54.55 -15.57 21.12
C HIS A 400 53.01 -15.45 21.12
N GLY A 401 52.40 -15.71 19.95
CA GLY A 401 50.98 -16.04 19.81
C GLY A 401 50.80 -17.35 19.05
N ARG A 402 49.95 -18.26 19.57
CA ARG A 402 49.68 -19.58 18.97
C ARG A 402 49.03 -19.45 17.59
N TYR A 403 49.57 -20.14 16.58
CA TYR A 403 49.06 -20.16 15.21
C TYR A 403 48.00 -21.25 15.00
N ARG A 404 46.92 -20.96 14.25
CA ARG A 404 45.93 -21.94 13.77
C ARG A 404 46.08 -22.18 12.26
N THR A 405 45.87 -23.42 11.84
CA THR A 405 45.77 -23.87 10.45
C THR A 405 44.45 -23.41 9.80
N TRP A 406 44.54 -22.92 8.57
CA TRP A 406 43.44 -22.35 7.77
C TRP A 406 43.01 -23.36 6.69
N LEU A 407 41.89 -24.07 6.90
CA LEU A 407 41.38 -25.02 5.90
C LEU A 407 40.01 -24.66 5.30
N ASP A 408 39.28 -23.63 5.77
CA ASP A 408 37.85 -23.53 5.43
C ASP A 408 37.28 -22.18 4.91
N ASN A 409 38.06 -21.11 4.63
CA ASN A 409 37.42 -19.80 4.37
C ASN A 409 37.94 -18.93 3.21
N CYS A 410 38.45 -19.50 2.12
CA CYS A 410 38.77 -18.68 0.94
C CYS A 410 37.51 -18.48 0.06
N LYS A 411 36.89 -17.29 0.15
CA LYS A 411 35.70 -16.89 -0.63
C LYS A 411 35.99 -16.06 -1.90
N LYS A 412 37.26 -15.91 -2.29
CA LYS A 412 37.64 -15.27 -3.56
C LYS A 412 38.14 -16.35 -4.53
N PRO A 413 37.88 -16.24 -5.84
CA PRO A 413 38.40 -17.20 -6.80
C PRO A 413 39.92 -17.11 -6.79
N CYS A 414 40.58 -18.17 -6.34
CA CYS A 414 41.95 -18.50 -6.67
C CYS A 414 41.94 -19.41 -7.91
#